data_AF-A0A8T7EQN0-F1
#
_entry.id   AF-A0A8T7EQN0-F1
#
_cell.length_a   1.000
_cell.length_b   1.000
_cell.length_c   1.000
_cell.angle_alpha   90.00
_cell.angle_beta   90.00
_cell.angle_gamma   90.00
#
_symmetry.space_group_name_H-M   'P 1'
#
loop_
_entity.id
_entity.type
_entity.pdbx_description
1 polymer ?
#
loop_
_entity_poly.entity_id
_entity_poly.type
_entity_poly.pdbx_seq_one_letter_code
_entity_poly.pdbx_strand_id
1 'polypeptide(L)'
;MKKRRRCSWSFTRCCQRRSTSAFAQVKEICEELGATRIKTTTDNAERAKLWSARHHAFRNCCSGFIRGRRFYIGDVAVPISAYPDLIGFAEHAIAEAGIKAFMKGHAGGRQHPLRVPV
;
A
#
# COMPACT_ATOMS: atom_id res chain seq x y z
N MET A 1 -30.92 -26.52 -15.67
CA MET A 1 -29.57 -26.76 -15.13
C MET A 1 -28.52 -25.99 -15.96
N LYS A 2 -28.12 -24.78 -15.53
CA LYS A 2 -27.07 -23.99 -16.19
C LYS A 2 -25.74 -24.22 -15.46
N LYS A 3 -24.76 -24.84 -16.13
CA LYS A 3 -23.41 -25.09 -15.60
C LYS A 3 -22.72 -23.74 -15.29
N ARG A 4 -22.55 -23.43 -14.00
CA ARG A 4 -21.70 -22.34 -13.51
C ARG A 4 -20.25 -22.65 -13.88
N ARG A 5 -19.68 -21.92 -14.86
CA ARG A 5 -18.24 -21.89 -15.11
C ARG A 5 -17.58 -21.22 -13.90
N ARG A 6 -16.85 -22.00 -13.09
CA ARG A 6 -15.90 -21.45 -12.10
C ARG A 6 -14.75 -20.83 -12.88
N CYS A 7 -14.75 -19.51 -13.04
CA CYS A 7 -13.53 -18.78 -13.36
C CYS A 7 -12.65 -18.78 -12.10
N SER A 8 -11.70 -19.71 -12.03
CA SER A 8 -10.57 -19.61 -11.10
C SER A 8 -9.65 -18.51 -11.61
N TRP A 9 -9.82 -17.30 -11.10
CA TRP A 9 -8.85 -16.22 -11.30
C TRP A 9 -7.58 -16.53 -10.50
N SER A 10 -6.70 -17.36 -11.06
CA SER A 10 -5.33 -17.50 -10.58
C SER A 10 -4.55 -16.26 -11.01
N PHE A 11 -4.44 -15.28 -10.10
CA PHE A 11 -3.75 -13.98 -10.28
C PHE A 11 -2.22 -14.09 -10.49
N THR A 12 -1.70 -15.30 -10.71
CA THR A 12 -0.25 -15.59 -10.71
C THR A 12 0.43 -15.39 -12.06
N ARG A 13 -0.30 -15.20 -13.17
CA ARG A 13 0.27 -15.28 -14.53
C ARG A 13 0.57 -13.97 -15.27
N CYS A 14 0.19 -12.79 -14.77
CA CYS A 14 0.39 -11.55 -15.54
C CYS A 14 1.78 -10.90 -15.33
N CYS A 15 2.52 -11.24 -14.26
CA CYS A 15 3.72 -10.50 -13.84
C CYS A 15 5.07 -11.16 -14.23
N GLN A 16 5.11 -12.02 -15.26
CA GLN A 16 6.34 -12.77 -15.63
C GLN A 16 7.18 -12.12 -16.74
N ARG A 17 6.72 -11.05 -17.38
CA ARG A 17 7.52 -10.33 -18.38
C ARG A 17 8.41 -9.29 -17.70
N ARG A 18 9.64 -9.70 -17.36
CA ARG A 18 10.66 -8.81 -16.77
C ARG A 18 11.12 -7.80 -17.84
N SER A 19 10.58 -6.59 -17.79
CA SER A 19 11.09 -5.48 -18.61
C SER A 19 12.00 -4.63 -17.73
N THR A 20 13.32 -4.80 -17.88
CA THR A 20 14.34 -4.04 -17.13
C THR A 20 14.23 -2.53 -17.40
N SER A 21 13.85 -2.14 -18.62
CA SER A 21 13.63 -0.75 -19.03
C SER A 21 12.53 -0.05 -18.21
N ALA A 22 11.41 -0.73 -17.93
CA ALA A 22 10.31 -0.15 -17.15
C ALA A 22 10.72 0.16 -15.70
N PHE A 23 11.60 -0.66 -15.10
CA PHE A 23 12.11 -0.39 -13.76
C PHE A 23 13.05 0.80 -13.71
N ALA A 24 13.89 0.98 -14.75
CA ALA A 24 14.77 2.13 -14.84
C ALA A 24 13.98 3.45 -14.90
N GLN A 25 12.95 3.50 -15.75
CA GLN A 25 12.07 4.67 -15.88
C GLN A 25 11.33 5.00 -14.58
N VAL A 26 10.78 3.98 -13.90
CA VAL A 26 10.09 4.20 -12.61
C VAL A 26 11.06 4.70 -11.56
N LYS A 27 12.28 4.17 -11.52
CA LYS A 27 13.31 4.62 -10.56
C LYS A 27 13.68 6.07 -10.79
N GLU A 28 13.93 6.47 -12.05
CA GLU A 28 14.24 7.84 -12.44
C GLU A 28 13.14 8.80 -12.01
N ILE A 29 11.88 8.52 -12.35
CA ILE A 29 10.73 9.34 -11.92
C ILE A 29 10.65 9.46 -10.39
N CYS A 30 10.84 8.34 -9.67
CA CYS A 30 10.81 8.39 -8.21
C CYS A 30 11.95 9.24 -7.63
N GLU A 31 13.15 9.19 -8.21
CA GLU A 31 14.30 10.00 -7.79
C GLU A 31 14.07 11.49 -8.08
N GLU A 32 13.53 11.83 -9.25
CA GLU A 32 13.16 13.21 -9.62
C GLU A 32 12.10 13.80 -8.68
N LEU A 33 11.13 12.97 -8.25
CA LEU A 33 10.09 13.35 -7.30
C LEU A 33 10.56 13.31 -5.83
N GLY A 34 11.86 13.10 -5.58
CA GLY A 34 12.45 13.20 -4.25
C GLY A 34 12.28 11.96 -3.36
N ALA A 35 12.10 10.76 -3.93
CA ALA A 35 12.02 9.53 -3.14
C ALA A 35 13.32 9.29 -2.35
N THR A 36 13.20 9.11 -1.05
CA THR A 36 14.35 8.94 -0.14
C THR A 36 14.94 7.53 -0.12
N ARG A 37 14.15 6.52 -0.51
CA ARG A 37 14.59 5.13 -0.55
C ARG A 37 13.78 4.30 -1.53
N ILE A 38 14.46 3.66 -2.48
CA ILE A 38 13.86 2.73 -3.44
C ILE A 38 14.56 1.38 -3.30
N LYS A 39 13.79 0.30 -3.08
CA LYS A 39 14.31 -1.08 -3.05
C LYS A 39 13.60 -1.92 -4.10
N THR A 40 14.38 -2.48 -5.02
CA THR A 40 13.91 -3.41 -6.06
C THR A 40 14.59 -4.76 -5.91
N THR A 41 13.96 -5.82 -6.38
CA THR A 41 14.58 -7.16 -6.41
C THR A 41 14.15 -7.93 -7.64
N THR A 42 15.09 -8.67 -8.23
CA THR A 42 14.85 -9.64 -9.32
C THR A 42 14.82 -11.08 -8.79
N ASP A 43 15.19 -11.27 -7.53
CA ASP A 43 15.14 -12.57 -6.84
C ASP A 43 13.70 -12.91 -6.41
N ASN A 44 13.32 -14.15 -6.68
CA ASN A 44 11.98 -14.65 -6.37
C ASN A 44 11.75 -14.80 -4.86
N ALA A 45 12.77 -15.20 -4.10
CA ALA A 45 12.61 -15.38 -2.66
C ALA A 45 12.44 -14.02 -1.97
N GLU A 46 13.28 -13.04 -2.29
CA GLU A 46 13.13 -11.66 -1.81
C GLU A 46 11.81 -11.02 -2.26
N ARG A 47 11.35 -11.26 -3.50
CA ARG A 47 10.04 -10.80 -3.97
C ARG A 47 8.90 -11.38 -3.14
N ALA A 48 8.96 -12.68 -2.82
CA ALA A 48 7.96 -13.31 -1.96
C ALA A 48 7.93 -12.70 -0.56
N LYS A 49 9.10 -12.37 0.01
CA LYS A 49 9.21 -11.67 1.29
C LYS A 49 8.58 -10.27 1.23
N LEU A 50 8.90 -9.47 0.22
CA LEU A 50 8.31 -8.14 0.04
C LEU A 50 6.79 -8.21 -0.13
N TRP A 51 6.30 -9.19 -0.89
CA TRP A 51 4.87 -9.41 -1.07
C TRP A 51 4.18 -9.82 0.23
N SER A 52 4.78 -10.73 0.99
CA SER A 52 4.31 -11.16 2.32
C SER A 52 4.25 -9.98 3.28
N ALA A 53 5.30 -9.14 3.32
CA ALA A 53 5.33 -7.93 4.14
C ALA A 53 4.18 -6.96 3.78
N ARG A 54 3.90 -6.75 2.49
CA ARG A 54 2.74 -5.93 2.04
C ARG A 54 1.40 -6.48 2.50
N HIS A 55 1.23 -7.81 2.48
CA HIS A 55 0.00 -8.47 2.94
C HIS A 55 -0.18 -8.32 4.44
N HIS A 56 0.89 -8.57 5.20
CA HIS A 56 0.86 -8.53 6.66
C HIS A 56 1.06 -7.14 7.26
N ALA A 57 1.31 -6.10 6.46
CA ALA A 57 1.57 -4.74 6.93
C ALA A 57 0.57 -4.26 7.99
N PHE A 58 -0.73 -4.50 7.78
CA PHE A 58 -1.77 -4.13 8.74
C PHE A 58 -1.60 -4.86 10.08
N ARG A 59 -1.42 -6.19 10.02
CA ARG A 59 -1.22 -7.02 11.22
C ARG A 59 0.04 -6.62 11.98
N ASN A 60 1.11 -6.28 11.26
CA ASN A 60 2.38 -5.85 11.85
C ASN A 60 2.24 -4.50 12.57
N CYS A 61 1.50 -3.54 11.98
CA CYS A 61 1.14 -2.30 12.66
C CYS A 61 0.36 -2.59 13.95
N CYS A 62 -0.64 -3.47 13.89
CA CYS A 62 -1.45 -3.82 15.07
C CYS A 62 -0.66 -4.51 16.19
N SER A 63 0.22 -5.46 15.85
CA SER A 63 0.97 -6.21 16.87
C SER A 63 2.08 -5.38 17.54
N GLY A 64 2.76 -4.51 16.79
CA GLY A 64 3.88 -3.72 17.28
C GLY A 64 3.48 -2.40 17.95
N PHE A 65 2.49 -1.71 17.40
CA PHE A 65 2.15 -0.33 17.79
C PHE A 65 0.88 -0.21 18.64
N ILE A 66 -0.01 -1.20 18.57
CA ILE A 66 -1.40 -1.11 19.06
C ILE A 66 -1.64 -2.08 20.23
N ARG A 67 -0.60 -2.67 20.82
CA ARG A 67 -0.75 -3.64 21.91
C ARG A 67 -1.42 -2.98 23.13
N GLY A 68 -2.66 -3.38 23.41
CA GLY A 68 -3.49 -2.81 24.48
C GLY A 68 -4.25 -1.53 24.13
N ARG A 69 -4.23 -1.08 22.86
CA ARG A 69 -4.95 0.12 22.39
C ARG A 69 -6.13 -0.26 21.50
N ARG A 70 -7.17 0.58 21.51
CA ARG A 70 -8.25 0.49 20.51
C ARG A 70 -7.72 1.09 19.20
N PHE A 71 -8.24 0.65 18.06
CA PHE A 71 -7.90 1.24 16.76
C PHE A 71 -9.14 1.42 15.91
N TYR A 72 -9.09 2.39 15.02
CA TYR A 72 -10.15 2.67 14.05
C TYR A 72 -9.56 2.55 12.64
N ILE A 73 -10.28 1.84 11.78
CA ILE A 73 -9.94 1.71 10.37
C ILE A 73 -11.01 2.48 9.59
N GLY A 74 -10.58 3.44 8.77
CA GLY A 74 -11.41 4.04 7.73
C GLY A 74 -10.93 3.59 6.36
N ASP A 75 -11.80 3.72 5.35
CA ASP A 75 -11.44 3.68 3.94
C ASP A 75 -11.98 4.95 3.28
N VAL A 76 -11.19 5.55 2.39
CA VAL A 76 -11.55 6.75 1.64
C VAL A 76 -11.11 6.59 0.19
N ALA A 77 -11.97 7.03 -0.73
CA ALA A 77 -11.71 7.00 -2.16
C ALA A 77 -11.88 8.41 -2.72
N VAL A 78 -10.87 8.84 -3.49
CA VAL A 78 -10.87 10.11 -4.23
C VAL A 78 -10.40 9.83 -5.66
N PRO A 79 -10.73 10.70 -6.63
CA PRO A 79 -10.10 10.67 -7.93
C PRO A 79 -8.58 10.66 -7.80
N ILE A 80 -7.88 9.92 -8.67
CA ILE A 80 -6.42 9.76 -8.57
C ILE A 80 -5.66 11.09 -8.56
N SER A 81 -6.19 12.10 -9.25
CA SER A 81 -5.63 13.45 -9.28
C SER A 81 -5.66 14.16 -7.93
N ALA A 82 -6.65 13.86 -7.09
CA ALA A 82 -6.80 14.43 -5.74
C ALA A 82 -6.14 13.55 -4.65
N TYR A 83 -5.46 12.48 -5.04
CA TYR A 83 -4.79 11.56 -4.10
C TYR A 83 -3.68 12.24 -3.29
N PRO A 84 -2.79 13.08 -3.87
CA PRO A 84 -1.75 13.77 -3.11
C PRO A 84 -2.35 14.73 -2.07
N ASP A 85 -3.39 15.48 -2.45
CA ASP A 85 -4.07 16.42 -1.55
C ASP A 85 -4.71 15.71 -0.36
N LEU A 86 -5.31 14.54 -0.60
CA LEU A 86 -5.86 13.69 0.46
C LEU A 86 -4.79 13.22 1.45
N ILE A 87 -3.61 12.84 0.96
CA ILE A 87 -2.50 12.44 1.82
C ILE A 87 -2.04 13.62 2.68
N GLY A 88 -1.84 14.81 2.08
CA GLY A 88 -1.46 16.01 2.80
C GLY A 88 -2.50 16.42 3.86
N PHE A 89 -3.79 16.36 3.52
CA PHE A 89 -4.88 16.59 4.47
C PHE A 89 -4.84 15.60 5.64
N ALA A 90 -4.64 14.31 5.35
CA ALA A 90 -4.58 13.28 6.38
C ALA A 90 -3.38 13.50 7.32
N GLU A 91 -2.19 13.81 6.79
CA GLU A 91 -1.00 14.12 7.58
C GLU A 91 -1.23 15.32 8.51
N HIS A 92 -1.83 16.40 8.00
CA HIS A 92 -2.18 17.58 8.78
C HIS A 92 -3.18 17.23 9.89
N ALA A 93 -4.28 16.55 9.56
CA ALA A 93 -5.30 16.18 10.53
C ALA A 93 -4.77 15.23 11.64
N ILE A 94 -3.82 14.35 11.29
CA ILE A 94 -3.13 13.48 12.26
C ILE A 94 -2.27 14.31 13.21
N ALA A 95 -1.53 15.29 12.67
CA ALA A 95 -0.67 16.18 13.45
C ALA A 95 -1.49 17.06 14.40
N GLU A 96 -2.55 17.70 13.90
CA GLU A 96 -3.46 18.53 14.70
C GLU A 96 -4.14 17.76 15.83
N ALA A 97 -4.55 16.52 15.56
CA ALA A 97 -5.19 15.68 16.56
C ALA A 97 -4.18 15.07 17.58
N GLY A 98 -2.87 15.20 17.35
CA GLY A 98 -1.84 14.64 18.23
C GLY A 98 -1.88 13.12 18.34
N ILE A 99 -2.41 12.43 17.33
CA ILE A 99 -2.62 10.98 17.34
C ILE A 99 -1.55 10.24 16.53
N LYS A 100 -1.35 8.96 16.84
CA LYS A 100 -0.53 8.10 15.99
C LYS A 100 -1.41 7.44 14.94
N ALA A 101 -1.00 7.51 13.68
CA ALA A 101 -1.76 6.95 12.58
C ALA A 101 -0.83 6.36 11.52
N PHE A 102 -1.35 5.42 10.75
CA PHE A 102 -0.67 4.82 9.62
C PHE A 102 -1.60 4.87 8.41
N MET A 103 -1.07 5.05 7.21
CA MET A 103 -1.87 5.04 5.99
C MET A 103 -1.44 3.87 5.11
N LYS A 104 -2.40 3.06 4.66
CA LYS A 104 -2.16 1.95 3.72
C LYS A 104 -3.18 2.01 2.58
N GLY A 105 -2.73 2.35 1.37
CA GLY A 105 -3.63 2.45 0.22
C GLY A 105 -3.31 1.51 -0.93
N HIS A 106 -4.29 1.36 -1.80
CA HIS A 106 -4.11 1.00 -3.20
C HIS A 106 -4.03 2.31 -3.97
N ALA A 107 -2.81 2.74 -4.30
CA ALA A 107 -2.58 3.88 -5.19
C ALA A 107 -3.24 3.56 -6.54
N GLY A 108 -4.35 4.24 -6.83
CA GLY A 108 -5.25 3.91 -7.95
C GLY A 108 -6.72 3.65 -7.57
N GLY A 109 -7.14 3.77 -6.30
CA GLY A 109 -8.58 3.86 -6.02
C GLY A 109 -9.05 3.91 -4.55
N ARG A 110 -8.35 3.28 -3.60
CA ARG A 110 -8.83 3.19 -2.18
C ARG A 110 -7.69 3.32 -1.18
N GLN A 111 -7.82 4.19 -0.18
CA GLN A 111 -6.86 4.35 0.91
C GLN A 111 -7.47 3.88 2.23
N HIS A 112 -6.74 3.07 3.01
CA HIS A 112 -7.13 2.73 4.38
C HIS A 112 -6.35 3.60 5.37
N PRO A 113 -6.91 4.73 5.83
CA PRO A 113 -6.38 5.42 7.01
C PRO A 113 -6.59 4.55 8.26
N LEU A 114 -5.49 4.26 8.95
CA LEU A 114 -5.47 3.61 10.26
C LEU A 114 -5.24 4.66 11.33
N ARG A 115 -6.24 4.84 12.20
CA ARG A 115 -6.17 5.76 13.33
C ARG A 115 -5.91 4.94 14.61
N VAL A 116 -4.82 5.25 15.31
CA VAL A 116 -4.54 4.70 16.64
C VAL A 116 -4.87 5.78 17.68
N PRO A 117 -6.04 5.74 18.33
CA PRO A 117 -6.27 6.54 19.51
C PRO A 117 -5.26 6.16 20.60
N VAL A 118 -4.82 7.18 21.34
CA VAL A 118 -4.05 7.01 22.57
C VAL A 118 -4.86 6.26 23.61
#